data_AF-A0A4U6LEP8-F1
#
_entry.id   AF-A0A4U6LEP8-F1
#
_cell.length_a   1.000
_cell.length_b   1.000
_cell.length_c   1.000
_cell.angle_alpha   90.00
_cell.angle_beta   90.00
_cell.angle_gamma   90.00
#
_symmetry.space_group_name_H-M   'P 1'
#
loop_
_entity.id
_entity.type
_entity.pdbx_description
1 polymer ?
#
loop_
_entity_poly.entity_id
_entity_poly.type
_entity_poly.pdbx_seq_one_letter_code
_entity_poly.pdbx_strand_id
1 'polypeptide(L)'
;MTSTWRSFSLLAALLLPVSAAQADELQAKQYGDFDRYVLALSWQTGFCQSQHERNRQEPDECRLQKETDNKVDFLTVHGLWPSLPNSIAARGVDNRRWMRFGCATRPIPNLPEARASRKCAAPETGLSLESAAKLSAVMPGAGGTSCLERYEYAKHGACFGFDPDAYFGTMVRLNNEIKSSETGKFLADNYGKTVSRSAFDAAFAKNWGKENIKAVKLSCHGNPAYLTEIQFSLKADAINQPLSSRSFLPQPHPGNCGKQFIIDKTGY
;
A
#
# COMPACT_ATOMS: atom_id res chain seq x y z
N MET A 1 -33.15 -62.60 39.61
CA MET A 1 -33.52 -61.19 39.32
C MET A 1 -32.35 -60.56 38.60
N THR A 2 -32.60 -60.09 37.39
CA THR A 2 -31.61 -59.74 36.35
C THR A 2 -30.89 -58.42 36.66
N SER A 3 -29.56 -58.45 36.57
CA SER A 3 -28.64 -57.31 36.70
C SER A 3 -28.73 -56.42 35.45
N THR A 4 -28.98 -55.12 35.62
CA THR A 4 -28.91 -54.12 34.55
C THR A 4 -27.72 -53.20 34.78
N TRP A 5 -26.66 -53.40 34.00
CA TRP A 5 -25.52 -52.48 33.95
C TRP A 5 -25.87 -51.31 33.03
N ARG A 6 -25.85 -50.09 33.57
CA ARG A 6 -25.99 -48.85 32.81
C ARG A 6 -24.62 -48.42 32.29
N SER A 7 -24.39 -48.57 30.99
CA SER A 7 -23.23 -47.99 30.32
C SER A 7 -23.43 -46.48 30.16
N PHE A 8 -22.62 -45.68 30.85
CA PHE A 8 -22.49 -44.24 30.59
C PHE A 8 -21.49 -44.03 29.45
N SER A 9 -21.97 -43.68 28.26
CA SER A 9 -21.12 -43.21 27.17
C SER A 9 -20.67 -41.77 27.44
N LEU A 10 -19.42 -41.61 27.85
CA LEU A 10 -18.74 -40.30 27.91
C LEU A 10 -18.44 -39.82 26.49
N LEU A 11 -19.22 -38.88 25.97
CA LEU A 11 -18.85 -38.10 24.79
C LEU A 11 -17.73 -37.13 25.17
N ALA A 12 -16.49 -37.49 24.84
CA ALA A 12 -15.36 -36.57 24.86
C ALA A 12 -15.45 -35.65 23.63
N ALA A 13 -15.92 -34.42 23.83
CA ALA A 13 -15.85 -33.38 22.80
C ALA A 13 -14.37 -32.97 22.62
N LEU A 14 -13.74 -33.41 21.52
CA LEU A 14 -12.43 -32.91 21.10
C LEU A 14 -12.56 -31.44 20.69
N LEU A 15 -12.19 -30.53 21.58
CA LEU A 15 -11.90 -29.14 21.25
C LEU A 15 -10.55 -29.10 20.53
N LEU A 16 -10.57 -29.16 19.20
CA LEU A 16 -9.39 -28.86 18.40
C LEU A 16 -9.02 -27.38 18.60
N PRO A 17 -7.76 -27.06 18.96
CA PRO A 17 -7.34 -25.67 19.03
C PRO A 17 -7.40 -25.09 17.62
N VAL A 18 -8.26 -24.09 17.43
CA VAL A 18 -8.23 -23.26 16.24
C VAL A 18 -6.96 -22.42 16.34
N SER A 19 -5.86 -22.93 15.77
CA SER A 19 -4.69 -22.10 15.49
C SER A 19 -5.13 -21.08 14.45
N ALA A 20 -5.49 -19.87 14.91
CA ALA A 20 -5.58 -18.73 14.03
C ALA A 20 -4.21 -18.59 13.36
N ALA A 21 -4.13 -18.83 12.05
CA ALA A 21 -2.94 -18.53 11.28
C ALA A 21 -2.65 -17.04 11.45
N GLN A 22 -1.69 -16.71 12.33
CA GLN A 22 -1.17 -15.35 12.40
C GLN A 22 -0.43 -15.12 11.09
N ALA A 23 -0.82 -14.07 10.36
CA ALA A 23 -0.05 -13.65 9.20
C ALA A 23 1.39 -13.36 9.64
N ASP A 24 2.37 -13.84 8.88
CA ASP A 24 3.77 -13.62 9.20
C ASP A 24 4.07 -12.11 9.27
N GLU A 25 4.87 -11.73 10.25
CA GLU A 25 5.29 -10.33 10.41
C GLU A 25 6.18 -9.90 9.23
N LEU A 26 6.00 -8.67 8.75
CA LEU A 26 6.91 -8.08 7.79
C LEU A 26 8.23 -7.76 8.48
N GLN A 27 9.27 -8.53 8.15
CA GLN A 27 10.61 -8.36 8.71
C GLN A 27 11.68 -8.40 7.61
N ALA A 28 12.59 -7.44 7.64
CA ALA A 28 13.74 -7.41 6.74
C ALA A 28 14.79 -8.44 7.20
N LYS A 29 15.24 -9.31 6.30
CA LYS A 29 16.35 -10.25 6.57
C LYS A 29 17.72 -9.56 6.47
N GLN A 30 17.78 -8.44 5.76
CA GLN A 30 18.97 -7.61 5.58
C GLN A 30 18.57 -6.17 5.24
N TYR A 31 19.50 -5.22 5.42
CA TYR A 31 19.26 -3.78 5.21
C TYR A 31 18.05 -3.24 5.98
N GLY A 32 17.73 -3.82 7.14
CA GLY A 32 16.58 -3.44 7.98
C GLY A 32 16.75 -2.12 8.74
N ASP A 33 17.86 -1.42 8.55
CA ASP A 33 18.26 -0.22 9.30
C ASP A 33 17.78 1.08 8.63
N PHE A 34 16.48 1.14 8.33
CA PHE A 34 15.76 2.31 7.82
C PHE A 34 14.68 2.75 8.81
N ASP A 35 14.29 4.04 8.78
CA ASP A 35 13.42 4.65 9.81
C ASP A 35 11.92 4.55 9.49
N ARG A 36 11.56 4.36 8.22
CA ARG A 36 10.17 4.40 7.77
C ARG A 36 9.89 3.56 6.54
N TYR A 37 8.62 3.24 6.37
CA TYR A 37 8.03 2.90 5.09
C TYR A 37 7.21 4.08 4.56
N VAL A 38 7.12 4.20 3.25
CA VAL A 38 6.12 5.04 2.57
C VAL A 38 5.06 4.13 2.00
N LEU A 39 3.86 4.14 2.58
CA LEU A 39 2.68 3.54 1.96
C LEU A 39 2.19 4.48 0.87
N ALA A 40 2.28 4.04 -0.38
CA ALA A 40 1.76 4.76 -1.54
C ALA A 40 0.42 4.14 -1.94
N LEU A 41 -0.64 4.95 -1.88
CA LEU A 41 -1.99 4.59 -2.33
C LEU A 41 -2.37 5.47 -3.52
N SER A 42 -2.76 4.85 -4.62
CA SER A 42 -3.30 5.55 -5.77
C SER A 42 -4.75 5.95 -5.52
N TRP A 43 -5.12 7.15 -5.95
CA TRP A 43 -6.51 7.42 -6.27
C TRP A 43 -6.73 6.97 -7.72
N GLN A 44 -7.27 5.75 -7.90
CA GLN A 44 -7.19 5.00 -9.14
C GLN A 44 -7.84 5.72 -10.33
N THR A 45 -8.94 6.43 -10.11
CA THR A 45 -9.59 7.26 -11.16
C THR A 45 -8.62 8.34 -11.64
N GLY A 46 -8.07 9.12 -10.71
CA GLY A 46 -7.11 10.17 -11.05
C GLY A 46 -5.79 9.63 -11.63
N PHE A 47 -5.34 8.44 -11.21
CA PHE A 47 -4.23 7.76 -11.89
C PHE A 47 -4.57 7.53 -13.36
N CYS A 48 -5.72 6.96 -13.66
CA CYS A 48 -6.17 6.69 -15.03
C CYS A 48 -6.37 7.96 -15.85
N GLN A 49 -7.02 8.99 -15.29
CA GLN A 49 -7.13 10.32 -15.90
C GLN A 49 -5.74 10.88 -16.27
N SER A 50 -4.77 10.77 -15.37
CA SER A 50 -3.41 11.28 -15.62
C SER A 50 -2.66 10.50 -16.69
N GLN A 51 -2.95 9.21 -16.87
CA GLN A 51 -2.40 8.40 -17.96
C GLN A 51 -3.01 8.80 -19.30
N HIS A 52 -4.33 9.01 -19.32
CA HIS A 52 -5.06 9.49 -20.48
C HIS A 52 -4.55 10.86 -20.96
N GLU A 53 -4.50 11.86 -20.07
CA GLU A 53 -4.05 13.22 -20.42
C GLU A 53 -2.58 13.29 -20.88
N ARG A 54 -1.75 12.34 -20.43
CA ARG A 54 -0.35 12.24 -20.86
C ARG A 54 -0.18 11.48 -22.17
N ASN A 55 -1.26 11.07 -22.83
CA ASN A 55 -1.25 10.23 -24.04
C ASN A 55 -0.41 8.96 -23.85
N ARG A 56 -0.48 8.36 -22.65
CA ARG A 56 0.15 7.06 -22.39
C ARG A 56 -0.71 5.96 -22.97
N GLN A 57 -0.09 4.83 -23.30
CA GLN A 57 -0.84 3.61 -23.57
C GLN A 57 -1.66 3.28 -22.32
N GLU A 58 -2.98 3.24 -22.50
CA GLU A 58 -3.91 2.97 -21.42
C GLU A 58 -3.72 1.53 -20.93
N PRO A 59 -3.39 1.33 -19.64
CA PRO A 59 -3.24 -0.01 -19.11
C PRO A 59 -4.61 -0.64 -18.85
N ASP A 60 -4.66 -1.98 -18.79
CA ASP A 60 -5.92 -2.71 -18.65
C ASP A 60 -6.69 -2.31 -17.38
N GLU A 61 -6.00 -2.01 -16.29
CA GLU A 61 -6.64 -1.53 -15.05
C GLU A 61 -7.39 -0.20 -15.20
N CYS A 62 -7.09 0.59 -16.22
CA CYS A 62 -7.81 1.83 -16.54
C CYS A 62 -8.91 1.59 -17.55
N ARG A 63 -8.61 0.85 -18.63
CA ARG A 63 -9.59 0.50 -19.66
C ARG A 63 -10.78 -0.30 -19.11
N LEU A 64 -10.53 -1.13 -18.10
CA LEU A 64 -11.54 -1.96 -17.44
C LEU A 64 -12.12 -1.32 -16.19
N GLN A 65 -11.67 -0.11 -15.81
CA GLN A 65 -12.21 0.60 -14.66
C GLN A 65 -13.70 0.86 -14.87
N LYS A 66 -14.49 0.58 -13.83
CA LYS A 66 -15.92 0.86 -13.78
C LYS A 66 -16.24 1.66 -12.53
N GLU A 67 -17.36 2.35 -12.58
CA GLU A 67 -17.95 2.97 -11.40
C GLU A 67 -18.24 1.91 -10.34
N THR A 68 -18.03 2.23 -9.05
CA THR A 68 -18.29 1.34 -7.92
C THR A 68 -19.32 1.96 -6.98
N ASP A 69 -20.10 1.16 -6.25
CA ASP A 69 -21.03 1.71 -5.26
C ASP A 69 -20.27 2.38 -4.10
N ASN A 70 -19.21 1.72 -3.62
CA ASN A 70 -18.36 2.24 -2.57
C ASN A 70 -17.16 3.00 -3.16
N LYS A 71 -17.26 4.33 -3.18
CA LYS A 71 -16.26 5.21 -3.82
C LYS A 71 -14.87 5.13 -3.19
N VAL A 72 -14.76 4.71 -1.93
CA VAL A 72 -13.46 4.54 -1.29
C VAL A 72 -12.65 3.38 -1.91
N ASP A 73 -13.29 2.49 -2.67
CA ASP A 73 -12.62 1.39 -3.38
C ASP A 73 -11.68 1.88 -4.50
N PHE A 74 -11.81 3.14 -4.94
CA PHE A 74 -10.83 3.76 -5.82
C PHE A 74 -9.52 4.13 -5.11
N LEU A 75 -9.43 4.03 -3.78
CA LEU A 75 -8.16 4.10 -3.07
C LEU A 75 -7.47 2.73 -3.11
N THR A 76 -6.50 2.59 -4.00
CA THR A 76 -5.83 1.33 -4.33
C THR A 76 -4.37 1.35 -3.88
N VAL A 77 -3.80 0.18 -3.63
CA VAL A 77 -2.39 0.02 -3.31
C VAL A 77 -1.55 0.30 -4.56
N HIS A 78 -0.58 1.21 -4.42
CA HIS A 78 0.54 1.32 -5.36
C HIS A 78 1.74 0.54 -4.83
N GLY A 79 2.18 0.80 -3.59
CA GLY A 79 3.32 0.11 -3.01
C GLY A 79 3.62 0.50 -1.56
N LEU A 80 4.63 -0.15 -0.98
CA LEU A 80 5.13 0.10 0.38
C LEU A 80 6.66 0.19 0.33
N TRP A 81 7.21 1.40 0.42
CA TRP A 81 8.61 1.63 0.08
C TRP A 81 9.43 1.91 1.33
N PRO A 82 10.38 1.03 1.72
CA PRO A 82 11.37 1.35 2.74
C PRO A 82 12.12 2.64 2.39
N SER A 83 12.37 3.49 3.39
CA SER A 83 13.31 4.60 3.25
C SER A 83 14.74 4.09 3.09
N LEU A 84 15.66 5.00 2.79
CA LEU A 84 17.07 4.67 2.57
C LEU A 84 17.66 4.03 3.83
N PRO A 85 18.13 2.76 3.79
CA PRO A 85 18.80 2.13 4.92
C PRO A 85 20.14 2.81 5.22
N ASN A 86 20.48 2.95 6.50
CA ASN A 86 21.71 3.61 6.95
C ASN A 86 22.96 2.90 6.41
N SER A 87 22.94 1.56 6.36
CA SER A 87 23.99 0.71 5.81
C SER A 87 24.23 0.93 4.33
N ILE A 88 23.19 1.29 3.58
CA ILE A 88 23.27 1.66 2.16
C ILE A 88 23.72 3.11 2.01
N ALA A 89 23.20 4.03 2.83
CA ALA A 89 23.62 5.42 2.87
C ALA A 89 25.13 5.58 3.15
N ALA A 90 25.66 4.76 4.06
CA ALA A 90 27.08 4.69 4.40
C ALA A 90 27.98 4.33 3.19
N ARG A 91 27.41 3.85 2.08
CA ARG A 91 28.10 3.55 0.82
C ARG A 91 27.95 4.65 -0.24
N GLY A 92 27.56 5.86 0.16
CA GLY A 92 27.48 7.03 -0.72
C GLY A 92 26.18 7.10 -1.56
N VAL A 93 25.14 6.41 -1.11
CA VAL A 93 23.80 6.52 -1.69
C VAL A 93 23.04 7.64 -0.99
N ASP A 94 22.45 8.55 -1.77
CA ASP A 94 21.56 9.58 -1.26
C ASP A 94 20.08 9.20 -1.48
N ASN A 95 19.18 9.96 -0.85
CA ASN A 95 17.73 9.75 -0.98
C ASN A 95 17.25 9.83 -2.44
N ARG A 96 17.84 10.70 -3.27
CA ARG A 96 17.43 10.86 -4.66
C ARG A 96 17.74 9.59 -5.47
N ARG A 97 18.92 9.01 -5.27
CA ARG A 97 19.33 7.75 -5.89
C ARG A 97 18.48 6.60 -5.38
N TRP A 98 18.24 6.54 -4.06
CA TRP A 98 17.39 5.51 -3.46
C TRP A 98 15.96 5.56 -4.01
N MET A 99 15.32 6.73 -4.05
CA MET A 99 13.98 6.87 -4.64
C MET A 99 13.91 6.47 -6.11
N ARG A 100 14.99 6.71 -6.87
CA ARG A 100 15.06 6.37 -8.29
C ARG A 100 15.22 4.87 -8.53
N PHE A 101 16.14 4.23 -7.82
CA PHE A 101 16.56 2.86 -8.15
C PHE A 101 16.20 1.80 -7.11
N GLY A 102 15.88 2.19 -5.87
CA GLY A 102 15.58 1.26 -4.77
C GLY A 102 16.65 0.18 -4.63
N CYS A 103 16.23 -1.08 -4.62
CA CYS A 103 17.09 -2.26 -4.57
C CYS A 103 18.14 -2.34 -5.71
N ALA A 104 17.94 -1.65 -6.83
CA ALA A 104 18.91 -1.60 -7.94
C ALA A 104 19.97 -0.51 -7.78
N THR A 105 19.95 0.23 -6.66
CA THR A 105 20.95 1.24 -6.35
C THR A 105 22.35 0.64 -6.29
N ARG A 106 23.34 1.42 -6.72
CA ARG A 106 24.77 1.10 -6.61
C ARG A 106 25.47 1.96 -5.55
N PRO A 107 26.50 1.43 -4.86
CA PRO A 107 27.14 0.12 -5.12
C PRO A 107 26.39 -1.07 -4.51
N ILE A 108 25.51 -0.84 -3.53
CA ILE A 108 24.62 -1.84 -2.93
C ILE A 108 23.20 -1.27 -2.88
N PRO A 109 22.15 -2.11 -2.94
CA PRO A 109 22.18 -3.58 -3.03
C PRO A 109 22.54 -4.11 -4.42
N ASN A 110 22.45 -3.27 -5.46
CA ASN A 110 22.79 -3.59 -6.86
C ASN A 110 22.07 -4.83 -7.42
N LEU A 111 20.81 -5.03 -7.04
CA LEU A 111 19.92 -5.99 -7.71
C LEU A 111 19.59 -5.53 -9.15
N PRO A 112 19.06 -6.42 -10.01
CA PRO A 112 18.57 -6.02 -11.32
C PRO A 112 17.56 -4.87 -11.28
N GLU A 113 17.71 -3.90 -12.18
CA GLU A 113 16.80 -2.74 -12.27
C GLU A 113 15.41 -3.16 -12.75
N ALA A 114 14.40 -2.98 -11.89
CA ALA A 114 13.00 -3.06 -12.29
C ALA A 114 12.63 -1.85 -13.15
N ARG A 115 12.01 -2.09 -14.32
CA ARG A 115 11.63 -1.01 -15.27
C ARG A 115 10.13 -0.94 -15.45
N ALA A 116 9.56 0.25 -15.26
CA ALA A 116 8.12 0.49 -15.38
C ALA A 116 7.56 0.20 -16.78
N SER A 117 8.39 0.28 -17.83
CA SER A 117 7.99 -0.05 -19.20
C SER A 117 7.89 -1.55 -19.49
N ARG A 118 8.38 -2.41 -18.59
CA ARG A 118 8.39 -3.88 -18.74
C ARG A 118 8.30 -4.56 -17.39
N LYS A 119 7.27 -4.23 -16.61
CA LYS A 119 7.07 -4.69 -15.23
C LYS A 119 7.10 -6.23 -15.13
N CYS A 120 6.47 -6.94 -16.08
CA CYS A 120 6.46 -8.40 -16.13
C CYS A 120 7.82 -9.06 -16.39
N ALA A 121 8.85 -8.29 -16.79
CA ALA A 121 10.22 -8.80 -16.92
C ALA A 121 10.93 -8.89 -15.56
N ALA A 122 10.38 -8.29 -14.50
CA ALA A 122 10.85 -8.53 -13.15
C ALA A 122 10.48 -9.97 -12.71
N PRO A 123 11.26 -10.60 -11.81
CA PRO A 123 10.98 -11.94 -11.32
C PRO A 123 9.57 -12.07 -10.73
N GLU A 124 8.99 -13.27 -10.82
CA GLU A 124 7.79 -13.58 -10.05
C GLU A 124 8.10 -13.46 -8.56
N THR A 125 7.14 -12.95 -7.79
CA THR A 125 7.36 -12.66 -6.37
C THR A 125 7.38 -13.91 -5.51
N GLY A 126 6.72 -14.99 -5.95
CA GLY A 126 6.46 -16.18 -5.12
C GLY A 126 5.26 -16.04 -4.18
N LEU A 127 4.43 -15.00 -4.38
CA LEU A 127 3.21 -14.78 -3.61
C LEU A 127 2.26 -15.98 -3.68
N SER A 128 1.67 -16.38 -2.55
CA SER A 128 0.65 -17.43 -2.53
C SER A 128 -0.58 -17.03 -3.36
N LEU A 129 -1.31 -18.02 -3.87
CA LEU A 129 -2.54 -17.76 -4.64
C LEU A 129 -3.58 -16.99 -3.81
N GLU A 130 -3.66 -17.24 -2.51
CA GLU A 130 -4.55 -16.53 -1.60
C GLU A 130 -4.17 -15.05 -1.47
N SER A 131 -2.90 -14.75 -1.21
CA SER A 131 -2.42 -13.37 -1.14
C SER A 131 -2.50 -12.66 -2.48
N ALA A 132 -2.28 -13.36 -3.60
CA ALA A 132 -2.45 -12.81 -4.94
C ALA A 132 -3.90 -12.37 -5.19
N ALA A 133 -4.88 -13.17 -4.78
CA ALA A 133 -6.30 -12.80 -4.88
C ALA A 133 -6.64 -11.58 -4.01
N LYS A 134 -6.16 -11.54 -2.77
CA LYS A 134 -6.35 -10.39 -1.87
C LYS A 134 -5.69 -9.12 -2.41
N LEU A 135 -4.48 -9.24 -2.97
CA LEU A 135 -3.76 -8.12 -3.55
C LEU A 135 -4.47 -7.57 -4.79
N SER A 136 -4.90 -8.44 -5.71
CA SER A 136 -5.59 -8.03 -6.95
C SER A 136 -6.88 -7.23 -6.68
N ALA A 137 -7.58 -7.53 -5.57
CA ALA A 137 -8.78 -6.78 -5.17
C ALA A 137 -8.52 -5.31 -4.80
N VAL A 138 -7.28 -4.96 -4.42
CA VAL A 138 -6.91 -3.60 -4.00
C VAL A 138 -5.74 -3.01 -4.78
N MET A 139 -5.09 -3.77 -5.65
CA MET A 139 -4.03 -3.35 -6.57
C MET A 139 -4.43 -3.80 -7.99
N PRO A 140 -5.22 -3.01 -8.72
CA PRO A 140 -5.74 -3.41 -10.04
C PRO A 140 -4.66 -3.78 -11.08
N GLY A 141 -3.46 -3.22 -10.94
CA GLY A 141 -2.31 -3.54 -11.80
C GLY A 141 -1.54 -4.81 -11.43
N ALA A 142 -1.95 -5.55 -10.38
CA ALA A 142 -1.30 -6.78 -9.96
C ALA A 142 -1.65 -7.96 -10.90
N GLY A 143 -0.63 -8.74 -11.26
CA GLY A 143 -0.76 -9.88 -12.16
C GLY A 143 -1.12 -9.49 -13.59
N GLY A 144 -1.75 -10.43 -14.31
CA GLY A 144 -2.14 -10.24 -15.71
C GLY A 144 -0.96 -9.82 -16.59
N THR A 145 -1.19 -8.81 -17.44
CA THR A 145 -0.17 -8.20 -18.31
C THR A 145 0.46 -6.94 -17.70
N SER A 146 -0.02 -6.49 -16.54
CA SER A 146 0.46 -5.28 -15.85
C SER A 146 1.60 -5.57 -14.86
N CYS A 147 1.55 -6.69 -14.14
CA CYS A 147 2.58 -7.19 -13.23
C CYS A 147 3.17 -6.12 -12.28
N LEU A 148 2.34 -5.22 -11.76
CA LEU A 148 2.77 -4.13 -10.89
C LEU A 148 3.47 -4.66 -9.63
N GLU A 149 2.96 -5.75 -9.06
CA GLU A 149 3.53 -6.41 -7.89
C GLU A 149 4.97 -6.90 -8.13
N ARG A 150 5.30 -7.39 -9.33
CA ARG A 150 6.67 -7.80 -9.66
C ARG A 150 7.62 -6.62 -9.67
N TYR A 151 7.19 -5.51 -10.26
CA TYR A 151 7.96 -4.27 -10.29
C TYR A 151 8.19 -3.72 -8.88
N GLU A 152 7.12 -3.62 -8.10
CA GLU A 152 7.16 -3.11 -6.73
C GLU A 152 8.05 -3.98 -5.84
N TYR A 153 7.91 -5.30 -5.91
CA TYR A 153 8.75 -6.19 -5.13
C TYR A 153 10.22 -6.12 -5.55
N ALA A 154 10.52 -6.18 -6.85
CA ALA A 154 11.90 -6.13 -7.32
C ALA A 154 12.60 -4.82 -6.93
N LYS A 155 11.88 -3.70 -6.93
CA LYS A 155 12.45 -2.39 -6.59
C LYS A 155 12.48 -2.10 -5.09
N HIS A 156 11.51 -2.59 -4.31
CA HIS A 156 11.29 -2.13 -2.94
C HIS A 156 11.29 -3.23 -1.88
N GLY A 157 11.22 -4.51 -2.26
CA GLY A 157 11.17 -5.62 -1.30
C GLY A 157 12.30 -6.65 -1.42
N ALA A 158 12.71 -6.99 -2.66
CA ALA A 158 13.60 -8.12 -2.93
C ALA A 158 14.96 -8.00 -2.22
N CYS A 159 15.56 -6.81 -2.19
CA CYS A 159 16.84 -6.61 -1.51
C CYS A 159 16.76 -6.73 0.01
N PHE A 160 15.59 -6.50 0.61
CA PHE A 160 15.39 -6.68 2.06
C PHE A 160 15.16 -8.14 2.43
N GLY A 161 14.88 -9.00 1.44
CA GLY A 161 14.52 -10.40 1.66
C GLY A 161 13.18 -10.57 2.37
N PHE A 162 12.25 -9.62 2.17
CA PHE A 162 10.91 -9.73 2.73
C PHE A 162 10.23 -11.01 2.29
N ASP A 163 9.39 -11.56 3.15
CA ASP A 163 8.43 -12.56 2.71
C ASP A 163 7.34 -11.88 1.83
N PRO A 164 7.07 -12.37 0.60
CA PRO A 164 6.09 -11.76 -0.28
C PRO A 164 4.68 -11.72 0.31
N ASP A 165 4.23 -12.79 0.99
CA ASP A 165 2.91 -12.86 1.61
C ASP A 165 2.78 -11.82 2.73
N ALA A 166 3.80 -11.69 3.58
CA ALA A 166 3.85 -10.67 4.63
C ALA A 166 3.90 -9.24 4.05
N TYR A 167 4.70 -9.02 3.00
CA TYR A 167 4.90 -7.70 2.39
C TYR A 167 3.63 -7.18 1.71
N PHE A 168 3.01 -7.99 0.84
CA PHE A 168 1.77 -7.60 0.19
C PHE A 168 0.56 -7.67 1.12
N GLY A 169 0.52 -8.64 2.05
CA GLY A 169 -0.50 -8.70 3.10
C GLY A 169 -0.51 -7.44 3.96
N THR A 170 0.66 -6.90 4.30
CA THR A 170 0.80 -5.62 5.00
C THR A 170 0.22 -4.46 4.19
N MET A 171 0.49 -4.39 2.88
CA MET A 171 -0.10 -3.36 2.01
C MET A 171 -1.64 -3.43 2.00
N VAL A 172 -2.19 -4.63 1.83
CA VAL A 172 -3.65 -4.86 1.82
C VAL A 172 -4.27 -4.41 3.13
N ARG A 173 -3.67 -4.80 4.27
CA ARG A 173 -4.12 -4.41 5.60
C ARG A 173 -4.10 -2.89 5.78
N LEU A 174 -2.96 -2.25 5.52
CA LEU A 174 -2.81 -0.80 5.70
C LEU A 174 -3.76 -0.01 4.79
N ASN A 175 -3.98 -0.46 3.55
CA ASN A 175 -4.97 0.14 2.67
C ASN A 175 -6.38 0.04 3.27
N ASN A 176 -6.77 -1.13 3.77
CA ASN A 176 -8.07 -1.31 4.43
C ASN A 176 -8.23 -0.41 5.66
N GLU A 177 -7.20 -0.30 6.50
CA GLU A 177 -7.22 0.60 7.66
C GLU A 177 -7.40 2.08 7.26
N ILE A 178 -6.75 2.54 6.18
CA ILE A 178 -6.96 3.90 5.66
C ILE A 178 -8.36 4.06 5.07
N LYS A 179 -8.84 3.09 4.26
CA LYS A 179 -10.18 3.13 3.66
C LYS A 179 -11.29 3.15 4.72
N SER A 180 -11.11 2.45 5.84
CA SER A 180 -12.08 2.43 6.96
C SER A 180 -11.98 3.66 7.90
N SER A 181 -11.01 4.55 7.69
CA SER A 181 -10.84 5.77 8.51
C SER A 181 -11.68 6.95 8.00
N GLU A 182 -11.67 8.06 8.74
CA GLU A 182 -12.25 9.34 8.31
C GLU A 182 -11.60 9.88 7.04
N THR A 183 -10.34 9.52 6.75
CA THR A 183 -9.71 9.84 5.45
C THR A 183 -10.39 9.11 4.31
N GLY A 184 -10.64 7.80 4.45
CA GLY A 184 -11.36 7.03 3.44
C GLY A 184 -12.80 7.53 3.25
N LYS A 185 -13.51 7.78 4.35
CA LYS A 185 -14.85 8.39 4.33
C LYS A 185 -14.83 9.75 3.63
N PHE A 186 -13.84 10.59 3.93
CA PHE A 186 -13.69 11.90 3.30
C PHE A 186 -13.54 11.80 1.78
N LEU A 187 -12.72 10.87 1.28
CA LEU A 187 -12.56 10.66 -0.16
C LEU A 187 -13.89 10.22 -0.80
N ALA A 188 -14.60 9.28 -0.16
CA ALA A 188 -15.87 8.80 -0.69
C ALA A 188 -16.98 9.87 -0.70
N ASP A 189 -17.15 10.59 0.40
CA ASP A 189 -18.18 11.64 0.55
C ASP A 189 -17.93 12.84 -0.39
N ASN A 190 -16.67 13.01 -0.85
CA ASN A 190 -16.24 14.08 -1.75
C ASN A 190 -15.91 13.61 -3.17
N TYR A 191 -16.30 12.39 -3.55
CA TYR A 191 -16.13 11.87 -4.90
C TYR A 191 -16.65 12.85 -5.98
N GLY A 192 -15.78 13.23 -6.92
CA GLY A 192 -16.06 14.18 -8.00
C GLY A 192 -16.07 15.66 -7.59
N LYS A 193 -15.80 16.00 -6.32
CA LYS A 193 -15.86 17.38 -5.80
C LYS A 193 -14.48 18.00 -5.63
N THR A 194 -14.43 19.32 -5.68
CA THR A 194 -13.28 20.10 -5.22
C THR A 194 -13.26 20.16 -3.70
N VAL A 195 -12.12 19.82 -3.11
CA VAL A 195 -11.87 19.87 -1.67
C VAL A 195 -10.68 20.76 -1.35
N SER A 196 -10.56 21.23 -0.10
CA SER A 196 -9.36 21.91 0.37
C SER A 196 -8.41 20.94 1.06
N ARG A 197 -7.11 21.24 0.99
CA ARG A 197 -6.07 20.52 1.75
C ARG A 197 -6.35 20.53 3.25
N SER A 198 -6.84 21.65 3.79
CA SER A 198 -7.18 21.77 5.22
C SER A 198 -8.33 20.86 5.64
N ALA A 199 -9.33 20.66 4.76
CA ALA A 199 -10.44 19.74 5.05
C ALA A 199 -9.96 18.28 5.02
N PHE A 200 -9.11 17.91 4.06
CA PHE A 200 -8.47 16.60 4.03
C PHE A 200 -7.62 16.36 5.30
N ASP A 201 -6.77 17.32 5.66
CA ASP A 201 -5.91 17.23 6.85
C ASP A 201 -6.74 17.11 8.14
N ALA A 202 -7.88 17.80 8.22
CA ALA A 202 -8.81 17.67 9.34
C ALA A 202 -9.42 16.27 9.42
N ALA A 203 -9.80 15.67 8.29
CA ALA A 203 -10.29 14.29 8.25
C ALA A 203 -9.22 13.29 8.71
N PHE A 204 -7.99 13.41 8.20
CA PHE A 204 -6.87 12.58 8.65
C PHE A 204 -6.58 12.72 10.15
N ALA A 205 -6.58 13.95 10.66
CA ALA A 205 -6.29 14.23 12.06
C ALA A 205 -7.35 13.67 13.04
N LYS A 206 -8.58 13.38 12.60
CA LYS A 206 -9.62 12.78 13.45
C LYS A 206 -9.23 11.38 13.93
N ASN A 207 -8.61 10.56 13.07
CA ASN A 207 -8.14 9.24 13.48
C ASN A 207 -6.73 9.30 14.07
N TRP A 208 -5.84 10.11 13.46
CA TRP A 208 -4.40 9.94 13.66
C TRP A 208 -3.70 11.14 14.30
N GLY A 209 -4.43 12.19 14.69
CA GLY A 209 -3.85 13.35 15.38
C GLY A 209 -3.26 14.41 14.44
N LYS A 210 -3.30 15.67 14.88
CA LYS A 210 -2.85 16.84 14.09
C LYS A 210 -1.33 16.86 13.89
N GLU A 211 -0.60 16.30 14.85
CA GLU A 211 0.85 16.13 14.82
C GLU A 211 1.33 15.30 13.62
N ASN A 212 0.47 14.42 13.09
CA ASN A 212 0.81 13.49 12.02
C ASN A 212 0.41 13.99 10.63
N ILE A 213 -0.22 15.16 10.48
CA ILE A 213 -0.61 15.71 9.17
C ILE A 213 0.59 15.78 8.21
N LYS A 214 1.78 16.11 8.73
CA LYS A 214 3.02 16.18 7.96
C LYS A 214 3.54 14.82 7.49
N ALA A 215 2.99 13.70 7.95
CA ALA A 215 3.32 12.39 7.41
C ALA A 215 2.68 12.14 6.03
N VAL A 216 1.74 12.99 5.60
CA VAL A 216 0.97 12.81 4.38
C VAL A 216 1.44 13.74 3.26
N LYS A 217 1.74 13.13 2.10
CA LYS A 217 2.04 13.81 0.85
C LYS A 217 0.95 13.49 -0.17
N LEU A 218 0.41 14.53 -0.81
CA LEU A 218 -0.62 14.40 -1.85
C LEU A 218 -0.04 14.74 -3.22
N SER A 219 -0.13 13.80 -4.16
CA SER A 219 0.24 14.01 -5.55
C SER A 219 -1.01 14.26 -6.39
N CYS A 220 -0.99 15.32 -7.19
CA CYS A 220 -2.04 15.68 -8.13
C CYS A 220 -1.50 15.87 -9.55
N HIS A 221 -2.41 15.81 -10.52
CA HIS A 221 -2.17 16.14 -11.92
C HIS A 221 -3.22 17.14 -12.43
N GLY A 222 -3.01 17.69 -13.62
CA GLY A 222 -3.97 18.57 -14.28
C GLY A 222 -4.02 20.01 -13.74
N ASN A 223 -4.82 20.83 -14.42
CA ASN A 223 -5.21 22.16 -13.99
C ASN A 223 -6.66 22.44 -14.47
N PRO A 224 -7.68 22.40 -13.59
CA PRO A 224 -7.59 22.29 -12.14
C PRO A 224 -6.96 20.97 -11.66
N ALA A 225 -6.24 21.02 -10.53
CA ALA A 225 -5.52 19.86 -10.00
C ALA A 225 -6.50 18.81 -9.47
N TYR A 226 -6.27 17.53 -9.80
CA TYR A 226 -7.01 16.38 -9.28
C TYR A 226 -6.07 15.35 -8.65
N LEU A 227 -6.53 14.69 -7.59
CA LEU A 227 -5.75 13.73 -6.79
C LEU A 227 -5.39 12.49 -7.61
N THR A 228 -4.13 12.07 -7.53
CA THR A 228 -3.67 10.82 -8.18
C THR A 228 -3.04 9.84 -7.21
N GLU A 229 -2.43 10.33 -6.13
CA GLU A 229 -1.75 9.47 -5.15
C GLU A 229 -1.69 10.15 -3.78
N ILE A 230 -1.78 9.32 -2.73
CA ILE A 230 -1.55 9.69 -1.34
C ILE A 230 -0.39 8.84 -0.82
N GLN A 231 0.63 9.48 -0.28
CA GLN A 231 1.75 8.81 0.38
C GLN A 231 1.70 9.07 1.89
N PHE A 232 1.73 8.01 2.68
CA PHE A 232 1.80 8.04 4.15
C PHE A 232 3.17 7.56 4.62
N SER A 233 3.90 8.39 5.36
CA SER A 233 5.15 8.00 6.02
C SER A 233 4.85 7.30 7.35
N LEU A 234 5.21 6.03 7.46
CA LEU A 234 4.96 5.14 8.59
C LEU A 234 6.27 4.71 9.24
N LYS A 235 6.39 4.75 10.56
CA LYS A 235 7.60 4.27 11.25
C LYS A 235 7.82 2.80 10.98
N ALA A 236 9.08 2.42 10.74
CA ALA A 236 9.43 1.04 10.45
C ALA A 236 9.10 0.09 11.63
N ASP A 237 9.29 0.54 12.86
CA ASP A 237 9.01 -0.23 14.09
C ASP A 237 7.51 -0.44 14.37
N ALA A 238 6.63 0.33 13.73
CA ALA A 238 5.19 0.24 13.88
C ALA A 238 4.51 -0.53 12.74
N ILE A 239 5.25 -1.00 11.73
CA ILE A 239 4.67 -1.49 10.48
C ILE A 239 3.76 -2.71 10.66
N ASN A 240 4.08 -3.58 11.63
CA ASN A 240 3.34 -4.81 11.92
C ASN A 240 2.15 -4.59 12.86
N GLN A 241 1.97 -3.39 13.40
CA GLN A 241 0.85 -3.04 14.27
C GLN A 241 -0.28 -2.37 13.48
N PRO A 242 -1.53 -2.39 13.99
CA PRO A 242 -2.58 -1.52 13.49
C PRO A 242 -2.14 -0.04 13.56
N LEU A 243 -2.55 0.75 12.57
CA LEU A 243 -2.30 2.17 12.52
C LEU A 243 -2.88 2.86 13.76
N SER A 244 -2.09 3.78 14.30
CA SER A 244 -2.43 4.61 15.44
C SER A 244 -1.75 5.97 15.27
N SER A 245 -2.05 6.93 16.15
CA SER A 245 -1.32 8.21 16.19
C SER A 245 0.19 8.05 16.45
N ARG A 246 0.66 6.86 16.88
CA ARG A 246 2.10 6.61 17.08
C ARG A 246 2.80 6.05 15.85
N SER A 247 2.05 5.61 14.84
CA SER A 247 2.56 4.85 13.69
C SER A 247 3.17 5.73 12.60
N PHE A 248 2.88 7.04 12.59
CA PHE A 248 3.28 7.95 11.53
C PHE A 248 4.60 8.68 11.83
N LEU A 249 5.31 9.07 10.78
CA LEU A 249 6.55 9.84 10.88
C LEU A 249 6.48 11.08 9.96
N PRO A 250 6.60 12.31 10.49
CA PRO A 250 6.55 13.52 9.68
C PRO A 250 7.59 13.53 8.55
N GLN A 251 7.22 14.14 7.42
CA GLN A 251 8.09 14.36 6.27
C GLN A 251 7.90 15.79 5.71
N PRO A 252 8.92 16.36 5.02
CA PRO A 252 8.92 17.79 4.71
C PRO A 252 8.10 18.19 3.46
N HIS A 253 7.66 17.24 2.64
CA HIS A 253 7.04 17.49 1.34
C HIS A 253 5.52 17.27 1.38
N PRO A 254 4.69 18.32 1.44
CA PRO A 254 3.23 18.16 1.45
C PRO A 254 2.68 17.63 0.12
N GLY A 255 3.48 17.66 -0.96
CA GLY A 255 3.09 17.28 -2.32
C GLY A 255 2.78 18.49 -3.21
N ASN A 256 2.12 18.27 -4.34
CA ASN A 256 1.92 19.29 -5.39
C ASN A 256 0.44 19.66 -5.62
N CYS A 257 -0.50 19.15 -4.82
CA CYS A 257 -1.93 19.43 -4.97
C CYS A 257 -2.37 20.87 -4.66
N GLY A 258 -1.50 21.70 -4.06
CA GLY A 258 -1.85 23.06 -3.66
C GLY A 258 -2.90 23.12 -2.53
N LYS A 259 -3.65 24.21 -2.47
CA LYS A 259 -4.65 24.46 -1.41
C LYS A 259 -5.99 23.78 -1.67
N GLN A 260 -6.32 23.52 -2.93
CA GLN A 260 -7.56 22.88 -3.36
C GLN A 260 -7.27 21.94 -4.52
N PHE A 261 -7.98 20.82 -4.57
CA PHE A 261 -7.86 19.81 -5.61
C PHE A 261 -9.17 19.02 -5.72
N ILE A 262 -9.36 18.34 -6.85
CA ILE A 262 -10.53 17.52 -7.14
C ILE A 262 -10.27 16.09 -6.67
N ILE A 263 -11.25 15.45 -6.04
CA ILE A 263 -11.29 14.00 -5.89
C ILE A 263 -11.84 13.42 -7.19
N ASP A 264 -10.94 12.99 -8.08
CA ASP A 264 -11.30 12.61 -9.45
C ASP A 264 -12.35 11.50 -9.52
N LYS A 265 -13.23 11.55 -10.53
CA LYS A 265 -14.29 10.54 -10.74
C LYS A 265 -13.92 9.61 -11.90
N THR A 266 -14.53 8.44 -11.97
CA THR A 266 -14.40 7.55 -13.12
C THR A 266 -14.86 8.24 -14.41
N GLY A 267 -14.13 7.98 -15.50
CA GLY A 267 -14.38 8.56 -16.82
C GLY A 267 -13.51 9.79 -17.10
N TYR A 268 -13.16 9.96 -18.38
CA TYR A 268 -12.26 11.02 -18.86
C TYR A 268 -12.99 12.28 -19.33
#